data_AF-A0A351KZR2-F1
#
_entry.id   AF-A0A351KZR2-F1
#
_cell.length_a   1.000
_cell.length_b   1.000
_cell.length_c   1.000
_cell.angle_alpha   90.00
_cell.angle_beta   90.00
_cell.angle_gamma   90.00
#
_symmetry.space_group_name_H-M   'P 1'
#
loop_
_entity.id
_entity.type
_entity.pdbx_description
1 polymer ?
#
loop_
_entity_poly.entity_id
_entity_poly.type
_entity_poly.pdbx_seq_one_letter_code
_entity_poly.pdbx_strand_id
1 'polypeptide(L)'
;MLFSEKRRINLEFLTTLKGIAALIKDPGKTESVFDIEDSLRNTKATQLMVEYIKSQPGVAQIIEERYTPPPVDLDALLKCPPDSLGYAYASYLTEAGFDPNFYRKPAGDDDISYISLRIRQTHDIWHVLTDFGADEIEELGLKAFELAQSHRTMSAVLISGGLLKTLFNQPENLERLLDRIAVGYRMGSKAKPFLAQKWEEHWDKSLAEWRAELGVEPTPVYVP
;
A
#
# COMPACT_ATOMS: atom_id res chain seq x y z
N MET A 1 8.84 34.42 -11.22
CA MET A 1 8.23 33.32 -10.43
C MET A 1 8.08 32.03 -11.25
N LEU A 2 7.41 32.05 -12.41
CA LEU A 2 7.21 30.86 -13.28
C LEU A 2 8.49 30.08 -13.69
N PHE A 3 9.62 30.77 -13.84
CA PHE A 3 10.88 30.11 -14.22
C PHE A 3 11.56 29.34 -13.08
N SER A 4 11.41 29.76 -11.81
CA SER A 4 12.00 29.02 -10.68
C SER A 4 11.15 27.82 -10.28
N GLU A 5 9.82 27.88 -10.44
CA GLU A 5 8.94 26.72 -10.28
C GLU A 5 9.23 25.63 -11.32
N LYS A 6 9.34 25.99 -12.61
CA LYS A 6 9.72 25.01 -13.66
C LYS A 6 11.08 24.36 -13.40
N ARG A 7 12.05 25.13 -12.91
CA ARG A 7 13.40 24.63 -12.61
C ARG A 7 13.43 23.72 -11.38
N ARG A 8 12.61 24.01 -10.37
CA ARG A 8 12.42 23.17 -9.17
C ARG A 8 11.72 21.85 -9.50
N ILE A 9 10.64 21.91 -10.29
CA ILE A 9 9.91 20.72 -10.79
C ILE A 9 10.83 19.80 -11.59
N ASN A 10 11.72 20.35 -12.43
CA ASN A 10 12.68 19.55 -13.20
C ASN A 10 13.74 18.87 -12.31
N LEU A 11 14.17 19.51 -11.22
CA LEU A 11 15.15 18.93 -10.28
C LEU A 11 14.51 17.84 -9.41
N GLU A 12 13.28 18.05 -8.95
CA GLU A 12 12.49 17.06 -8.22
C GLU A 12 12.22 15.84 -9.12
N PHE A 13 11.77 16.05 -10.36
CA PHE A 13 11.56 14.98 -11.35
C PHE A 13 12.82 14.18 -11.66
N LEU A 14 13.98 14.84 -11.81
CA LEU A 14 15.27 14.15 -12.01
C LEU A 14 15.72 13.37 -10.76
N THR A 15 15.32 13.81 -9.57
CA THR A 15 15.60 13.12 -8.30
C THR A 15 14.66 11.93 -8.14
N THR A 16 13.38 12.05 -8.49
CA THR A 16 12.42 10.95 -8.59
C THR A 16 12.87 9.92 -9.62
N LEU A 17 13.33 10.34 -10.80
CA LEU A 17 13.89 9.42 -11.82
C LEU A 17 15.16 8.72 -11.35
N LYS A 18 16.04 9.42 -10.62
CA LYS A 18 17.21 8.80 -9.97
C LYS A 18 16.79 7.82 -8.86
N GLY A 19 15.78 8.15 -8.07
CA GLY A 19 15.23 7.29 -7.04
C GLY A 19 14.57 6.03 -7.63
N ILE A 20 13.79 6.18 -8.69
CA ILE A 20 13.22 5.07 -9.47
C ILE A 20 14.34 4.22 -10.09
N ALA A 21 15.35 4.85 -10.69
CA ALA A 21 16.51 4.13 -11.25
C ALA A 21 17.33 3.41 -10.16
N ALA A 22 17.43 3.97 -8.96
CA ALA A 22 18.08 3.35 -7.81
C ALA A 22 17.25 2.18 -7.25
N LEU A 23 15.93 2.32 -7.19
CA LEU A 23 14.98 1.26 -6.80
C LEU A 23 15.02 0.09 -7.78
N ILE A 24 15.08 0.38 -9.08
CA ILE A 24 15.22 -0.63 -10.15
C ILE A 24 16.57 -1.36 -10.04
N LYS A 25 17.63 -0.67 -9.60
CA LYS A 25 18.98 -1.21 -9.48
C LYS A 25 19.21 -1.98 -8.18
N ASP A 26 18.54 -1.59 -7.09
CA ASP A 26 18.71 -2.16 -5.75
C ASP A 26 17.38 -2.08 -4.95
N PRO A 27 16.44 -3.02 -5.20
CA PRO A 27 15.10 -2.98 -4.61
C PRO A 27 15.09 -3.11 -3.08
N GLY A 28 16.20 -3.57 -2.48
CA GLY A 28 16.33 -3.78 -1.03
C GLY A 28 16.65 -2.52 -0.22
N LYS A 29 16.89 -1.37 -0.88
CA LYS A 29 17.17 -0.11 -0.17
C LYS A 29 15.90 0.61 0.22
N THR A 30 15.33 0.18 1.35
CA THR A 30 14.15 0.77 1.99
C THR A 30 14.28 2.27 2.30
N GLU A 31 15.49 2.78 2.55
CA GLU A 31 15.73 4.23 2.71
C GLU A 31 15.32 5.04 1.46
N SER A 32 15.53 4.48 0.26
CA SER A 32 15.25 5.19 -1.00
C SER A 32 13.75 5.36 -1.30
N VAL A 33 12.91 4.41 -0.88
CA VAL A 33 11.45 4.47 -1.07
C VAL A 33 10.86 5.62 -0.27
N PHE A 34 11.26 5.73 1.00
CA PHE A 34 10.75 6.78 1.88
C PHE A 34 11.21 8.17 1.44
N ASP A 35 12.44 8.29 0.93
CA ASP A 35 12.94 9.57 0.41
C ASP A 35 12.22 10.01 -0.87
N ILE A 36 11.84 9.07 -1.75
CA ILE A 36 10.97 9.36 -2.89
C ILE A 36 9.60 9.82 -2.41
N GLU A 37 9.03 9.17 -1.38
CA GLU A 37 7.73 9.57 -0.82
C GLU A 37 7.76 10.99 -0.28
N ASP A 38 8.80 11.32 0.49
CA ASP A 38 9.01 12.65 1.05
C ASP A 38 9.16 13.70 -0.07
N SER A 39 9.82 13.35 -1.19
CA SER A 39 9.94 14.24 -2.35
C SER A 39 8.60 14.54 -3.05
N LEU A 40 7.64 13.61 -2.99
CA LEU A 40 6.32 13.76 -3.62
C LEU A 40 5.32 14.54 -2.75
N ARG A 41 5.64 14.76 -1.47
CA ARG A 41 4.73 15.32 -0.46
C ARG A 41 4.08 16.64 -0.86
N ASN A 42 4.84 17.55 -1.47
CA ASN A 42 4.39 18.91 -1.78
C ASN A 42 3.78 19.06 -3.19
N THR A 43 3.54 17.94 -3.90
CA THR A 43 2.98 17.97 -5.25
C THR A 43 1.46 18.19 -5.24
N LYS A 44 0.92 18.75 -6.32
CA LYS A 44 -0.55 18.86 -6.49
C LYS A 44 -1.22 17.49 -6.50
N ALA A 45 -0.53 16.45 -7.00
CA ALA A 45 -1.03 15.08 -6.98
C ALA A 45 -1.27 14.59 -5.54
N THR A 46 -0.32 14.82 -4.63
CA THR A 46 -0.48 14.46 -3.21
C THR A 46 -1.59 15.26 -2.53
N GLN A 47 -1.79 16.53 -2.88
CA GLN A 47 -2.93 17.31 -2.36
C GLN A 47 -4.28 16.71 -2.81
N LEU A 48 -4.40 16.37 -4.10
CA LEU A 48 -5.60 15.73 -4.65
C LEU A 48 -5.82 14.31 -4.10
N MET A 49 -4.75 13.58 -3.81
CA MET A 49 -4.80 12.30 -3.10
C MET A 49 -5.45 12.47 -1.72
N VAL A 50 -5.01 13.44 -0.92
CA VAL A 50 -5.63 13.73 0.39
C VAL A 50 -7.10 14.10 0.25
N GLU A 51 -7.45 14.99 -0.68
CA GLU A 51 -8.84 15.39 -0.96
C GLU A 51 -9.70 14.18 -1.33
N TYR A 52 -9.20 13.32 -2.22
CA TYR A 52 -9.88 12.09 -2.64
C TYR A 52 -10.08 11.12 -1.47
N ILE A 53 -9.03 10.84 -0.69
CA ILE A 53 -9.08 9.94 0.45
C ILE A 53 -10.13 10.43 1.47
N LYS A 54 -10.13 11.72 1.79
CA LYS A 54 -11.11 12.31 2.73
C LYS A 54 -12.55 12.29 2.20
N SER A 55 -12.74 12.24 0.88
CA SER A 55 -14.07 12.10 0.28
C SER A 55 -14.66 10.69 0.39
N GLN A 56 -13.83 9.68 0.72
CA GLN A 56 -14.28 8.30 0.84
C GLN A 56 -15.09 8.07 2.13
N PRO A 57 -16.18 7.26 2.08
CA PRO A 57 -17.00 6.98 3.25
C PRO A 57 -16.20 6.46 4.45
N GLY A 58 -16.35 7.12 5.61
CA GLY A 58 -15.70 6.74 6.87
C GLY A 58 -14.22 7.13 7.01
N VAL A 59 -13.55 7.51 5.93
CA VAL A 59 -12.10 7.80 5.97
C VAL A 59 -11.79 9.18 6.57
N ALA A 60 -12.64 10.18 6.36
CA ALA A 60 -12.45 11.48 7.03
C ALA A 60 -12.45 11.34 8.56
N GLN A 61 -13.36 10.53 9.10
CA GLN A 61 -13.49 10.30 10.53
C GLN A 61 -12.23 9.70 11.14
N ILE A 62 -11.68 8.63 10.54
CA ILE A 62 -10.45 8.01 11.09
C ILE A 62 -9.25 8.97 11.01
N ILE A 63 -9.20 9.86 10.01
CA ILE A 63 -8.16 10.88 9.87
C ILE A 63 -8.27 11.96 10.95
N GLU A 64 -9.49 12.43 11.21
CA GLU A 64 -9.79 13.42 12.26
C GLU A 64 -9.52 12.88 13.66
N GLU A 65 -9.86 11.61 13.93
CA GLU A 65 -9.59 10.94 15.19
C GLU A 65 -8.10 10.69 15.45
N ARG A 66 -7.24 10.78 14.41
CA ARG A 66 -5.83 10.39 14.47
C ARG A 66 -5.64 8.99 15.11
N TYR A 67 -6.54 8.06 14.75
CA TYR A 67 -6.58 6.72 15.34
C TYR A 67 -5.22 6.04 15.25
N THR A 68 -4.68 5.65 16.40
CA THR A 68 -3.41 4.95 16.52
C THR A 68 -3.65 3.66 17.30
N PRO A 69 -3.50 2.48 16.68
CA PRO A 69 -3.71 1.21 17.36
C PRO A 69 -2.57 0.92 18.36
N PRO A 70 -2.81 0.05 19.35
CA PRO A 70 -1.73 -0.47 20.18
C PRO A 70 -0.74 -1.31 19.34
N PRO A 71 0.51 -1.51 19.81
CA PRO A 71 1.44 -2.44 19.18
C PRO A 71 0.83 -3.84 19.03
N VAL A 72 1.15 -4.51 17.94
CA VAL A 72 0.65 -5.85 17.66
C VAL A 72 1.47 -6.89 18.43
N ASP A 73 0.77 -7.81 19.07
CA ASP A 73 1.32 -9.03 19.70
C ASP A 73 0.93 -10.25 18.85
N LEU A 74 1.88 -10.78 18.08
CA LEU A 74 1.65 -11.94 17.20
C LEU A 74 1.26 -13.20 17.98
N ASP A 75 1.85 -13.44 19.16
CA ASP A 75 1.56 -14.62 19.99
C ASP A 75 0.14 -14.56 20.57
N ALA A 76 -0.38 -13.36 20.81
CA ALA A 76 -1.78 -13.16 21.17
C ALA A 76 -2.72 -13.42 19.98
N LEU A 77 -2.38 -12.90 18.79
CA LEU A 77 -3.19 -13.06 17.58
C LEU A 77 -3.26 -14.50 17.06
N LEU A 78 -2.20 -15.30 17.25
CA LEU A 78 -2.20 -16.74 16.94
C LEU A 78 -3.20 -17.55 17.79
N LYS A 79 -3.80 -16.96 18.83
CA LYS A 79 -4.85 -17.57 19.65
C LYS A 79 -6.27 -17.20 19.22
N CYS A 80 -6.42 -16.28 18.26
CA CYS A 80 -7.71 -15.97 17.65
C CYS A 80 -8.29 -17.20 16.91
N PRO A 81 -9.59 -17.20 16.55
CA PRO A 81 -10.18 -18.28 15.77
C PRO A 81 -9.40 -18.55 14.47
N PRO A 82 -9.25 -19.82 14.03
CA PRO A 82 -8.41 -20.16 12.87
C PRO A 82 -8.80 -19.50 11.54
N ASP A 83 -10.07 -19.12 11.39
CA ASP A 83 -10.61 -18.44 10.20
C ASP A 83 -10.60 -16.90 10.34
N SER A 84 -10.08 -16.37 11.45
CA SER A 84 -10.06 -14.95 11.75
C SER A 84 -8.96 -14.18 11.05
N LEU A 85 -9.15 -12.86 10.96
CA LEU A 85 -8.12 -11.94 10.52
C LEU A 85 -6.86 -12.04 11.37
N GLY A 86 -7.00 -12.02 12.69
CA GLY A 86 -5.88 -12.08 13.64
C GLY A 86 -5.02 -13.32 13.43
N TYR A 87 -5.64 -14.49 13.33
CA TYR A 87 -4.92 -15.74 13.12
C TYR A 87 -4.19 -15.75 11.76
N ALA A 88 -4.87 -15.36 10.68
CA ALA A 88 -4.30 -15.35 9.34
C ALA A 88 -3.14 -14.34 9.21
N TYR A 89 -3.32 -13.13 9.74
CA TYR A 89 -2.30 -12.09 9.75
C TYR A 89 -1.07 -12.49 10.56
N ALA A 90 -1.27 -13.04 11.76
CA ALA A 90 -0.15 -13.46 12.59
C ALA A 90 0.60 -14.66 12.03
N SER A 91 -0.11 -15.60 11.40
CA SER A 91 0.50 -16.74 10.70
C SER A 91 1.37 -16.25 9.54
N TYR A 92 0.83 -15.37 8.69
CA TYR A 92 1.54 -14.79 7.55
C TYR A 92 2.84 -14.09 7.96
N LEU A 93 2.79 -13.20 8.96
CA LEU A 93 3.99 -12.47 9.40
C LEU A 93 5.01 -13.38 10.10
N THR A 94 4.54 -14.36 10.87
CA THR A 94 5.43 -15.33 11.54
C THR A 94 6.18 -16.18 10.52
N GLU A 95 5.49 -16.67 9.48
CA GLU A 95 6.11 -17.44 8.40
C GLU A 95 7.10 -16.60 7.59
N ALA A 96 6.80 -15.32 7.35
CA ALA A 96 7.68 -14.40 6.63
C ALA A 96 8.85 -13.86 7.50
N GLY A 97 8.80 -14.02 8.82
CA GLY A 97 9.78 -13.47 9.75
C GLY A 97 9.72 -11.94 9.86
N PHE A 98 8.54 -11.35 9.65
CA PHE A 98 8.33 -9.90 9.67
C PHE A 98 7.87 -9.42 11.05
N ASP A 99 8.36 -8.25 11.47
CA ASP A 99 7.89 -7.56 12.68
C ASP A 99 6.76 -6.58 12.31
N PRO A 100 5.52 -6.79 12.79
CA PRO A 100 4.38 -5.92 12.49
C PRO A 100 4.57 -4.48 12.99
N ASN A 101 5.49 -4.25 13.93
CA ASN A 101 5.77 -2.94 14.52
C ASN A 101 6.96 -2.23 13.85
N PHE A 102 7.58 -2.85 12.84
CA PHE A 102 8.72 -2.29 12.11
C PHE A 102 8.26 -1.39 10.95
N TYR A 103 8.07 -0.10 11.23
CA TYR A 103 7.83 0.90 10.19
C TYR A 103 8.44 2.26 10.55
N ARG A 104 8.96 2.98 9.53
CA ARG A 104 9.41 4.37 9.71
C ARG A 104 8.18 5.24 9.99
N LYS A 105 8.18 5.97 11.10
CA LYS A 105 7.14 6.99 11.37
C LYS A 105 7.39 8.21 10.48
N PRO A 106 6.40 8.67 9.68
CA PRO A 106 6.52 9.94 8.96
C PRO A 106 6.76 11.11 9.91
N ALA A 107 7.50 12.11 9.46
CA ALA A 107 7.70 13.34 10.24
C ALA A 107 6.44 14.23 10.16
N GLY A 108 6.05 14.85 11.27
CA GLY A 108 4.92 15.79 11.34
C GLY A 108 3.58 15.14 11.72
N ASP A 109 2.58 16.00 11.91
CA ASP A 109 1.26 15.71 12.48
C ASP A 109 0.08 16.04 11.54
N ASP A 110 0.39 16.32 10.26
CA ASP A 110 -0.60 16.61 9.23
C ASP A 110 -1.26 15.35 8.63
N ASP A 111 -2.30 15.57 7.82
CA ASP A 111 -3.08 14.51 7.19
C ASP A 111 -2.24 13.61 6.29
N ILE A 112 -1.22 14.15 5.60
CA ILE A 112 -0.36 13.34 4.72
C ILE A 112 0.47 12.38 5.58
N SER A 113 1.08 12.87 6.66
CA SER A 113 1.85 12.01 7.58
C SER A 113 0.98 10.96 8.24
N TYR A 114 -0.23 11.32 8.66
CA TYR A 114 -1.17 10.36 9.23
C TYR A 114 -1.59 9.28 8.23
N ILE A 115 -1.99 9.67 7.01
CA ILE A 115 -2.37 8.73 5.96
C ILE A 115 -1.21 7.78 5.63
N SER A 116 -0.01 8.30 5.42
CA SER A 116 1.17 7.48 5.13
C SER A 116 1.48 6.50 6.26
N LEU A 117 1.37 6.92 7.53
CA LEU A 117 1.53 6.04 8.68
C LEU A 117 0.46 4.94 8.68
N ARG A 118 -0.80 5.31 8.50
CA ARG A 118 -1.92 4.36 8.60
C ARG A 118 -1.91 3.33 7.47
N ILE A 119 -1.48 3.71 6.26
CA ILE A 119 -1.25 2.74 5.19
C ILE A 119 -0.10 1.80 5.56
N ARG A 120 1.04 2.30 6.07
CA ARG A 120 2.17 1.44 6.49
C ARG A 120 1.77 0.43 7.57
N GLN A 121 1.00 0.85 8.56
CA GLN A 121 0.54 -0.03 9.65
C GLN A 121 -0.39 -1.14 9.18
N THR A 122 -1.09 -0.95 8.06
CA THR A 122 -2.14 -1.88 7.64
C THR A 122 -1.91 -2.53 6.29
N HIS A 123 -0.79 -2.22 5.65
CA HIS A 123 -0.33 -2.82 4.41
C HIS A 123 -0.42 -4.35 4.42
N ASP A 124 0.15 -4.96 5.45
CA ASP A 124 0.22 -6.42 5.56
C ASP A 124 -1.14 -7.06 5.86
N ILE A 125 -2.06 -6.32 6.49
CA ILE A 125 -3.47 -6.71 6.60
C ILE A 125 -4.10 -6.74 5.21
N TRP A 126 -3.77 -5.80 4.33
CA TRP A 126 -4.36 -5.73 2.99
C TRP A 126 -3.93 -6.91 2.13
N HIS A 127 -2.68 -7.38 2.25
CA HIS A 127 -2.24 -8.64 1.64
C HIS A 127 -3.15 -9.80 2.04
N VAL A 128 -3.37 -10.00 3.35
CA VAL A 128 -4.20 -11.09 3.88
C VAL A 128 -5.64 -11.03 3.34
N LEU A 129 -6.24 -9.85 3.30
CA LEU A 129 -7.63 -9.71 2.85
C LEU A 129 -7.79 -9.92 1.35
N THR A 130 -6.85 -9.40 0.56
CA THR A 130 -6.90 -9.46 -0.90
C THR A 130 -6.34 -10.77 -1.44
N ASP A 131 -5.54 -11.49 -0.66
CA ASP A 131 -4.81 -12.69 -1.07
C ASP A 131 -3.74 -12.40 -2.15
N PHE A 132 -3.15 -11.21 -2.13
CA PHE A 132 -1.92 -10.93 -2.87
C PHE A 132 -0.72 -11.47 -2.09
N GLY A 133 0.12 -12.26 -2.76
CA GLY A 133 1.38 -12.74 -2.20
C GLY A 133 2.42 -11.62 -1.98
N ALA A 134 3.58 -12.00 -1.46
CA ALA A 134 4.70 -11.10 -1.15
C ALA A 134 5.80 -11.09 -2.23
N ASP A 135 5.63 -11.82 -3.34
CA ASP A 135 6.57 -11.72 -4.45
C ASP A 135 6.43 -10.38 -5.18
N GLU A 136 7.46 -9.98 -5.93
CA GLU A 136 7.51 -8.66 -6.55
C GLU A 136 6.32 -8.36 -7.47
N ILE A 137 5.79 -9.35 -8.18
CA ILE A 137 4.66 -9.15 -9.10
C ILE A 137 3.34 -9.05 -8.33
N GLU A 138 3.16 -9.88 -7.31
CA GLU A 138 1.97 -9.81 -6.44
C GLU A 138 1.94 -8.51 -5.63
N GLU A 139 3.08 -8.04 -5.14
CA GLU A 139 3.23 -6.74 -4.47
C GLU A 139 2.76 -5.59 -5.37
N LEU A 140 3.14 -5.60 -6.65
CA LEU A 140 2.68 -4.59 -7.62
C LEU A 140 1.18 -4.69 -7.91
N GLY A 141 0.61 -5.89 -7.81
CA GLY A 141 -0.84 -6.10 -7.78
C GLY A 141 -1.51 -5.41 -6.58
N LEU A 142 -0.95 -5.59 -5.38
CA LEU A 142 -1.45 -4.88 -4.19
C LEU A 142 -1.23 -3.35 -4.30
N LYS A 143 -0.13 -2.88 -4.88
CA LYS A 143 0.04 -1.44 -5.16
C LYS A 143 -1.01 -0.91 -6.13
N ALA A 144 -1.48 -1.72 -7.08
CA ALA A 144 -2.58 -1.32 -7.95
C ALA A 144 -3.91 -1.23 -7.18
N PHE A 145 -4.15 -2.12 -6.23
CA PHE A 145 -5.27 -2.01 -5.28
C PHE A 145 -5.18 -0.75 -4.43
N GLU A 146 -4.02 -0.49 -3.83
CA GLU A 146 -3.75 0.73 -3.05
C GLU A 146 -3.95 2.00 -3.88
N LEU A 147 -3.46 2.01 -5.13
CA LEU A 147 -3.64 3.12 -6.05
C LEU A 147 -5.13 3.39 -6.31
N ALA A 148 -5.93 2.35 -6.53
CA ALA A 148 -7.37 2.50 -6.74
C ALA A 148 -8.11 3.01 -5.48
N GLN A 149 -7.67 2.61 -4.29
CA GLN A 149 -8.30 3.00 -3.01
C GLN A 149 -7.92 4.41 -2.54
N SER A 150 -6.74 4.90 -2.91
CA SER A 150 -6.14 6.08 -2.28
C SER A 150 -5.60 7.13 -3.24
N HIS A 151 -5.42 6.79 -4.52
CA HIS A 151 -4.67 7.61 -5.49
C HIS A 151 -3.24 7.95 -5.02
N ARG A 152 -2.63 7.09 -4.18
CA ARG A 152 -1.30 7.37 -3.63
C ARG A 152 -0.25 7.46 -4.74
N THR A 153 0.49 8.57 -4.72
CA THR A 153 1.53 8.88 -5.71
C THR A 153 2.65 7.84 -5.72
N MET A 154 3.02 7.32 -4.54
CA MET A 154 4.02 6.26 -4.42
C MET A 154 3.60 4.97 -5.12
N SER A 155 2.33 4.55 -5.00
CA SER A 155 1.84 3.34 -5.67
C SER A 155 1.97 3.45 -7.18
N ALA A 156 1.66 4.62 -7.76
CA ALA A 156 1.85 4.86 -9.19
C ALA A 156 3.34 4.81 -9.60
N VAL A 157 4.24 5.34 -8.77
CA VAL A 157 5.69 5.29 -9.00
C VAL A 157 6.20 3.85 -8.98
N LEU A 158 5.79 3.05 -7.99
CA LEU A 158 6.20 1.65 -7.86
C LEU A 158 5.71 0.80 -9.03
N ILE A 159 4.43 0.93 -9.41
CA ILE A 159 3.86 0.25 -10.58
C ILE A 159 4.63 0.60 -11.85
N SER A 160 4.91 1.89 -12.07
CA SER A 160 5.65 2.34 -13.24
C SER A 160 7.08 1.78 -13.27
N GLY A 161 7.77 1.79 -12.14
CA GLY A 161 9.12 1.23 -12.00
C GLY A 161 9.14 -0.28 -12.24
N GLY A 162 8.19 -1.02 -11.67
CA GLY A 162 8.02 -2.45 -11.85
C GLY A 162 7.71 -2.86 -13.30
N LEU A 163 6.85 -2.09 -13.98
CA LEU A 163 6.58 -2.28 -15.41
C LEU A 163 7.83 -2.11 -16.28
N LEU A 164 8.60 -1.02 -16.06
CA LEU A 164 9.83 -0.79 -16.80
C LEU A 164 10.88 -1.86 -16.50
N LYS A 165 11.07 -2.22 -15.23
CA LYS A 165 12.00 -3.29 -14.82
C LYS A 165 11.64 -4.61 -15.49
N THR A 166 10.37 -5.00 -15.46
CA THR A 166 9.90 -6.27 -16.06
C THR A 166 10.09 -6.24 -17.57
N LEU A 167 9.70 -5.15 -18.23
CA LEU A 167 9.87 -4.98 -19.68
C LEU A 167 11.33 -5.16 -20.14
N PHE A 168 12.29 -4.61 -19.39
CA PHE A 168 13.70 -4.64 -19.78
C PHE A 168 14.48 -5.87 -19.27
N ASN A 169 14.12 -6.42 -18.11
CA ASN A 169 14.93 -7.45 -17.45
C ASN A 169 14.26 -8.83 -17.40
N GLN A 170 12.93 -8.91 -17.47
CA GLN A 170 12.15 -10.15 -17.32
C GLN A 170 10.89 -10.11 -18.20
N PRO A 171 11.01 -9.87 -19.52
CA PRO A 171 9.85 -9.68 -20.40
C PRO A 171 8.88 -10.88 -20.43
N GLU A 172 9.36 -12.09 -20.11
CA GLU A 172 8.56 -13.30 -19.96
C GLU A 172 7.50 -13.21 -18.84
N ASN A 173 7.71 -12.33 -17.85
CA ASN A 173 6.79 -12.11 -16.74
C ASN A 173 5.79 -10.97 -16.99
N LEU A 174 5.87 -10.29 -18.14
CA LEU A 174 5.08 -9.08 -18.40
C LEU A 174 3.57 -9.35 -18.41
N GLU A 175 3.14 -10.49 -18.95
CA GLU A 175 1.73 -10.87 -18.97
C GLU A 175 1.18 -11.06 -17.56
N ARG A 176 1.88 -11.84 -16.73
CA ARG A 176 1.55 -12.02 -15.31
C ARG A 176 1.48 -10.68 -14.59
N LEU A 177 2.46 -9.81 -14.78
CA LEU A 177 2.47 -8.49 -14.14
C LEU A 177 1.26 -7.64 -14.53
N LEU A 178 0.95 -7.55 -15.83
CA LEU A 178 -0.19 -6.77 -16.31
C LEU A 178 -1.52 -7.32 -15.80
N ASP A 179 -1.65 -8.64 -15.73
CA ASP A 179 -2.83 -9.28 -15.15
C ASP A 179 -2.97 -8.94 -13.66
N ARG A 180 -1.90 -9.08 -12.86
CA ARG A 180 -1.94 -8.75 -11.41
C ARG A 180 -2.27 -7.28 -11.15
N ILE A 181 -1.70 -6.36 -11.92
CA ILE A 181 -2.04 -4.93 -11.86
C ILE A 181 -3.53 -4.72 -12.18
N ALA A 182 -4.04 -5.36 -13.23
CA ALA A 182 -5.44 -5.22 -13.63
C ALA A 182 -6.41 -5.80 -12.61
N VAL A 183 -6.09 -6.96 -12.03
CA VAL A 183 -6.84 -7.56 -10.92
C VAL A 183 -6.87 -6.62 -9.72
N GLY A 184 -5.70 -6.16 -9.26
CA GLY A 184 -5.59 -5.31 -8.08
C GLY A 184 -6.36 -4.00 -8.23
N TYR A 185 -6.18 -3.32 -9.36
CA TYR A 185 -6.87 -2.05 -9.62
C TYR A 185 -8.40 -2.22 -9.70
N ARG A 186 -8.89 -3.26 -10.38
CA ARG A 186 -10.34 -3.56 -10.46
C ARG A 186 -10.92 -3.91 -9.10
N MET A 187 -10.21 -4.70 -8.31
CA MET A 187 -10.63 -5.08 -6.96
C MET A 187 -10.71 -3.84 -6.06
N GLY A 188 -9.66 -3.02 -6.04
CA GLY A 188 -9.63 -1.79 -5.25
C GLY A 188 -10.66 -0.76 -5.68
N SER A 189 -11.01 -0.69 -6.98
CA SER A 189 -12.03 0.24 -7.46
C SER A 189 -13.47 -0.13 -7.02
N LYS A 190 -13.70 -1.40 -6.67
CA LYS A 190 -15.01 -1.91 -6.23
C LYS A 190 -15.12 -2.03 -4.71
N ALA A 191 -13.99 -2.21 -4.03
CA ALA A 191 -13.93 -2.39 -2.60
C ALA A 191 -14.38 -1.14 -1.84
N LYS A 192 -15.04 -1.35 -0.70
CA LYS A 192 -15.27 -0.28 0.28
C LYS A 192 -13.92 0.22 0.83
N PRO A 193 -13.85 1.44 1.37
CA PRO A 193 -12.58 2.03 1.80
C PRO A 193 -11.88 1.21 2.91
N PHE A 194 -10.72 0.63 2.56
CA PHE A 194 -9.89 -0.12 3.52
C PHE A 194 -9.31 0.79 4.60
N LEU A 195 -9.00 2.04 4.26
CA LEU A 195 -8.49 3.02 5.22
C LEU A 195 -9.50 3.39 6.29
N ALA A 196 -10.81 3.19 6.08
CA ALA A 196 -11.83 3.51 7.08
C ALA A 196 -11.92 2.47 8.21
N GLN A 197 -11.27 1.32 8.08
CA GLN A 197 -11.45 0.20 9.01
C GLN A 197 -10.46 0.28 10.18
N LYS A 198 -10.94 0.10 11.41
CA LYS A 198 -10.13 -0.14 12.62
C LYS A 198 -9.93 -1.64 12.80
N TRP A 199 -9.10 -2.24 11.95
CA TRP A 199 -8.84 -3.69 11.92
C TRP A 199 -8.47 -4.24 13.30
N GLU A 200 -7.73 -3.43 14.05
CA GLU A 200 -7.12 -3.77 15.32
C GLU A 200 -8.16 -3.94 16.45
N GLU A 201 -9.40 -3.48 16.25
CA GLU A 201 -10.54 -3.69 17.16
C GLU A 201 -11.32 -4.99 16.86
N HIS A 202 -10.96 -5.72 15.80
CA HIS A 202 -11.77 -6.78 15.22
C HIS A 202 -10.93 -7.99 14.74
N TRP A 203 -9.87 -8.34 15.46
CA TRP A 203 -9.00 -9.48 15.13
C TRP A 203 -9.71 -10.84 15.08
N ASP A 204 -10.76 -11.02 15.87
CA ASP A 204 -11.52 -12.29 15.94
C ASP A 204 -12.51 -12.45 14.78
N LYS A 205 -12.74 -11.40 13.98
CA LYS A 205 -13.67 -11.46 12.84
C LYS A 205 -13.10 -12.30 11.71
N SER A 206 -13.94 -13.14 11.10
CA SER A 206 -13.49 -14.04 10.02
C SER A 206 -13.06 -13.27 8.77
N LEU A 207 -12.11 -13.83 8.01
CA LEU A 207 -11.73 -13.28 6.71
C LEU A 207 -12.91 -13.24 5.74
N ALA A 208 -13.80 -14.24 5.80
CA ALA A 208 -14.98 -14.32 4.95
C ALA A 208 -15.95 -13.16 5.21
N GLU A 209 -16.20 -12.83 6.49
CA GLU A 209 -17.05 -11.69 6.88
C GLU A 209 -16.43 -10.36 6.43
N TRP A 210 -15.13 -10.15 6.65
CA TRP A 210 -14.46 -8.94 6.18
C TRP A 210 -14.54 -8.77 4.66
N ARG A 211 -14.24 -9.84 3.92
CA ARG A 211 -14.30 -9.86 2.45
C ARG A 211 -15.71 -9.55 1.94
N ALA A 212 -16.74 -10.16 2.53
CA ALA A 212 -18.13 -9.91 2.19
C ALA A 212 -18.55 -8.46 2.48
N GLU A 213 -18.19 -7.92 3.64
CA GLU A 213 -18.53 -6.55 4.01
C GLU A 213 -17.83 -5.52 3.13
N LEU A 214 -16.57 -5.75 2.78
CA LEU A 214 -15.76 -4.82 2.00
C LEU A 214 -15.92 -4.99 0.49
N GLY A 215 -16.60 -6.06 0.03
CA GLY A 215 -16.79 -6.35 -1.38
C GLY A 215 -15.51 -6.76 -2.07
N VAL A 216 -14.68 -7.57 -1.39
CA VAL A 216 -13.41 -8.10 -1.89
C VAL A 216 -13.49 -9.60 -2.02
N GLU A 217 -12.95 -10.12 -3.10
CA GLU A 217 -12.74 -11.56 -3.32
C GLU A 217 -11.23 -11.83 -3.30
N PRO A 218 -10.78 -13.02 -2.85
CA PRO A 218 -9.37 -13.41 -2.96
C PRO A 218 -8.87 -13.29 -4.40
N THR A 219 -7.61 -12.90 -4.59
CA THR A 219 -7.05 -12.83 -5.94
C THR A 219 -7.15 -14.20 -6.64
N PRO A 220 -7.59 -14.24 -7.91
CA PRO A 220 -7.62 -15.50 -8.66
C PRO A 220 -6.19 -15.92 -8.98
N VAL A 221 -5.90 -17.22 -8.95
CA VAL A 221 -4.62 -17.76 -9.41
C VAL A 221 -4.36 -17.31 -10.84
N TYR A 222 -3.16 -16.78 -11.11
CA TYR A 222 -2.76 -16.43 -12.47
C TYR A 222 -2.66 -17.69 -13.33
N VAL A 223 -3.30 -17.67 -14.50
CA VAL A 223 -3.23 -18.73 -15.52
C VAL A 223 -2.72 -18.07 -16.81
N PRO A 224 -1.52 -18.44 -17.31
CA PRO A 224 -0.97 -17.97 -18.58
C PRO A 224 -1.78 -18.42 -19.81
#